data_AF-A0A2E7XK30-F1
#
_entry.id   AF-A0A2E7XK30-F1
#
_cell.length_a   1.000
_cell.length_b   1.000
_cell.length_c   1.000
_cell.angle_alpha   90.00
_cell.angle_beta   90.00
_cell.angle_gamma   90.00
#
_symmetry.space_group_name_H-M   'P 1'
#
loop_
_entity.id
_entity.type
_entity.pdbx_description
1 polymer ?
#
loop_
_entity_poly.entity_id
_entity_poly.type
_entity_poly.pdbx_seq_one_letter_code
_entity_poly.pdbx_strand_id
1 'polypeptide(L)'
;MIRCSAYVILLGLFLLPSPSASAFDIDVDGNGERDALTDGLLALRYLFGFTGTTLVEGAVGNNAARATAVQIEAYLQTNLAQLDIDDDDNTDALTDGLLVLRYLFGFKGDSLLQGAISSRASRTGTTDIEAYIESLRTRTYTVTPISGFTIEGTIPNVTLVKDGSDNEVVLLVYSSPVGICEATSTDGLTFSGTGIKSSDLIRVLDPIPQTLYVTGVLVRSLPSGTWRYFIKALTPPGNTERHIYVAERTTDGVITLANDHAPVYTGGPTDESRVEVIDLIEALAGEWVMYYVAPSSSAGNSRNATSLDQGLSWTFHDDNPFSDITLTGAQNINVDPAVFRLQDDTFIAVTMRAAKLYFWNSTDGYVWEEIGGSEIDISLWDAAEVDDAVGLFDPTLLQLSDGSIYMYVTAGQGTTDRLVAAKITY
;
A
#
# COMPACT_ATOMS: atom_id res chain seq x y z
N MET A 1 11.26 -14.72 67.63
CA MET A 1 10.99 -15.35 66.32
C MET A 1 10.47 -14.29 65.38
N ILE A 2 11.32 -13.72 64.54
CA ILE A 2 10.92 -12.85 63.42
C ILE A 2 11.77 -13.29 62.23
N ARG A 3 11.13 -13.88 61.22
CA ARG A 3 11.75 -14.35 59.98
C ARG A 3 11.78 -13.18 58.99
N CYS A 4 12.97 -12.76 58.57
CA CYS A 4 13.14 -11.92 57.38
C CYS A 4 13.07 -12.81 56.14
N SER A 5 12.08 -12.57 55.27
CA SER A 5 12.01 -13.20 53.95
C SER A 5 12.65 -12.25 52.94
N ALA A 6 13.71 -12.71 52.27
CA ALA A 6 14.32 -12.02 51.15
C ALA A 6 13.47 -12.26 49.89
N TYR A 7 12.98 -11.17 49.28
CA TYR A 7 12.39 -11.22 47.94
C TYR A 7 13.52 -11.22 46.92
N VAL A 8 13.64 -12.31 46.16
CA VAL A 8 14.44 -12.37 44.93
C VAL A 8 13.59 -11.76 43.83
N ILE A 9 13.94 -10.57 43.37
CA ILE A 9 13.34 -9.96 42.19
C ILE A 9 13.98 -10.65 40.98
N LEU A 10 13.21 -11.52 40.33
CA LEU A 10 13.55 -12.13 39.04
C LEU A 10 13.32 -11.06 37.96
N LEU A 11 14.40 -10.44 37.47
CA LEU A 11 14.34 -9.53 36.33
C LEU A 11 14.05 -10.37 35.08
N GLY A 12 12.79 -10.37 34.64
CA GLY A 12 12.41 -10.95 33.35
C GLY A 12 13.08 -10.17 32.24
N LEU A 13 13.94 -10.84 31.48
CA LEU A 13 14.50 -10.33 30.23
C LEU A 13 13.34 -10.22 29.23
N PHE A 14 12.72 -9.04 29.15
CA PHE A 14 11.83 -8.70 28.05
C PHE A 14 12.68 -8.68 26.77
N LEU A 15 12.55 -9.72 25.96
CA LEU A 15 12.91 -9.63 24.54
C LEU A 15 12.00 -8.57 23.95
N LEU A 16 12.53 -7.37 23.75
CA LEU A 16 11.88 -6.39 22.89
C LEU A 16 11.75 -7.04 21.50
N PRO A 17 10.59 -6.95 20.83
CA PRO A 17 10.51 -7.34 19.43
C PRO A 17 11.57 -6.55 18.67
N SER A 18 12.41 -7.24 17.91
CA SER A 18 13.31 -6.60 16.96
C SER A 18 12.44 -5.76 16.02
N PRO A 19 12.76 -4.48 15.75
CA PRO A 19 12.11 -3.79 14.65
C PRO A 19 12.29 -4.66 13.41
N SER A 20 11.19 -4.93 12.70
CA SER A 20 11.25 -5.51 11.36
C SER A 20 12.30 -4.72 10.59
N ALA A 21 13.41 -5.36 10.22
CA ALA A 21 14.43 -4.71 9.44
C ALA A 21 13.76 -4.34 8.11
N SER A 22 13.47 -3.05 7.92
CA SER A 22 13.08 -2.56 6.60
C SER A 22 14.16 -3.02 5.62
N ALA A 23 13.78 -3.66 4.52
CA ALA A 23 14.68 -3.86 3.40
C ALA A 23 15.39 -2.53 3.07
N PHE A 24 16.70 -2.61 2.85
CA PHE A 24 17.50 -1.46 2.44
C PHE A 24 16.96 -0.92 1.11
N ASP A 25 16.78 0.40 1.05
CA ASP A 25 16.45 1.12 -0.17
C ASP A 25 17.64 2.02 -0.51
N ILE A 26 18.01 2.05 -1.78
CA ILE A 26 19.11 2.89 -2.25
C ILE A 26 18.76 4.37 -2.24
N ASP A 27 17.50 4.76 -2.00
CA ASP A 27 17.10 6.12 -1.61
C ASP A 27 17.67 6.43 -0.19
N VAL A 28 18.92 6.87 -0.15
CA VAL A 28 19.70 7.08 1.07
C VAL A 28 19.16 8.24 1.89
N ASP A 29 18.72 9.33 1.25
CA ASP A 29 18.18 10.50 1.96
C ASP A 29 16.66 10.45 2.18
N GLY A 30 15.97 9.48 1.60
CA GLY A 30 14.55 9.24 1.80
C GLY A 30 13.68 10.33 1.20
N ASN A 31 14.06 10.88 0.05
CA ASN A 31 13.27 11.88 -0.66
C ASN A 31 12.30 11.29 -1.70
N GLY A 32 12.31 9.97 -1.88
CA GLY A 32 11.49 9.27 -2.86
C GLY A 32 12.10 9.21 -4.26
N GLU A 33 13.28 9.78 -4.47
CA GLU A 33 14.04 9.67 -5.71
C GLU A 33 15.26 8.78 -5.46
N ARG A 34 15.78 8.14 -6.51
CA ARG A 34 16.98 7.29 -6.43
C ARG A 34 17.98 7.84 -7.41
N ASP A 35 18.66 8.86 -6.96
CA ASP A 35 19.38 9.82 -7.80
C ASP A 35 20.89 9.74 -7.57
N ALA A 36 21.65 9.91 -8.64
CA ALA A 36 23.10 9.75 -8.57
C ALA A 36 23.76 10.82 -7.69
N LEU A 37 23.27 12.06 -7.74
CA LEU A 37 23.90 13.19 -7.04
C LEU A 37 23.44 13.35 -5.59
N THR A 38 22.37 12.66 -5.19
CA THR A 38 21.93 12.56 -3.80
C THR A 38 22.39 11.23 -3.25
N ASP A 39 21.74 10.15 -3.64
CA ASP A 39 21.90 8.84 -3.03
C ASP A 39 23.21 8.16 -3.37
N GLY A 40 23.53 8.13 -4.67
CA GLY A 40 24.77 7.55 -5.14
C GLY A 40 25.99 8.28 -4.58
N LEU A 41 25.90 9.60 -4.47
CA LEU A 41 26.97 10.43 -3.92
C LEU A 41 27.08 10.28 -2.40
N LEU A 42 25.97 10.22 -1.66
CA LEU A 42 25.95 9.96 -0.22
C LEU A 42 26.55 8.59 0.10
N ALA A 43 26.13 7.53 -0.60
CA ALA A 43 26.69 6.19 -0.45
C ALA A 43 28.20 6.19 -0.75
N LEU A 44 28.63 6.77 -1.88
CA LEU A 44 30.04 6.85 -2.25
C LEU A 44 30.88 7.61 -1.21
N ARG A 45 30.39 8.76 -0.73
CA ARG A 45 31.09 9.58 0.27
C ARG A 45 31.23 8.85 1.60
N TYR A 46 30.16 8.20 2.05
CA TYR A 46 30.16 7.41 3.27
C TYR A 46 31.18 6.26 3.19
N LEU A 47 31.24 5.53 2.08
CA LEU A 47 32.20 4.45 1.88
C LEU A 47 33.66 4.94 1.76
N PHE A 48 33.89 6.20 1.38
CA PHE A 48 35.21 6.84 1.51
C PHE A 48 35.54 7.24 2.96
N GLY A 49 34.61 7.07 3.90
CA GLY A 49 34.75 7.43 5.31
C GLY A 49 34.44 8.90 5.61
N PHE A 50 33.75 9.62 4.72
CA PHE A 50 33.29 10.98 5.02
C PHE A 50 32.09 10.95 5.98
N THR A 51 32.12 11.87 6.94
CA THR A 51 31.08 12.05 7.96
C THR A 51 30.73 13.52 8.13
N GLY A 52 29.66 13.82 8.87
CA GLY A 52 29.26 15.18 9.20
C GLY A 52 28.95 16.03 7.95
N THR A 53 29.38 17.29 7.93
CA THR A 53 29.09 18.21 6.83
C THR A 53 29.61 17.70 5.48
N THR A 54 30.80 17.10 5.43
CA THR A 54 31.39 16.61 4.18
C THR A 54 30.57 15.48 3.56
N LEU A 55 29.88 14.69 4.37
CA LEU A 55 28.97 13.66 3.88
C LEU A 55 27.80 14.29 3.13
N VAL A 56 27.13 15.26 3.76
CA VAL A 56 25.80 15.74 3.32
C VAL A 56 25.81 16.99 2.43
N GLU A 57 26.88 17.78 2.43
CA GLU A 57 26.90 19.08 1.74
C GLU A 57 26.67 18.92 0.24
N GLY A 58 25.55 19.49 -0.24
CA GLY A 58 25.12 19.46 -1.64
C GLY A 58 24.72 18.08 -2.15
N ALA A 59 24.49 17.10 -1.28
CA ALA A 59 24.12 15.73 -1.62
C ALA A 59 22.82 15.27 -0.96
N VAL A 60 22.10 16.16 -0.26
CA VAL A 60 20.76 15.87 0.27
C VAL A 60 19.73 16.53 -0.65
N GLY A 61 18.80 15.73 -1.15
CA GLY A 61 17.71 16.11 -2.03
C GLY A 61 16.66 16.99 -1.35
N ASN A 62 15.79 17.57 -2.17
CA ASN A 62 14.63 18.29 -1.66
C ASN A 62 13.66 17.32 -0.99
N ASN A 63 13.00 17.74 0.09
CA ASN A 63 12.02 16.94 0.83
C ASN A 63 12.57 15.63 1.45
N ALA A 64 13.89 15.50 1.61
CA ALA A 64 14.52 14.34 2.23
C ALA A 64 14.01 14.08 3.65
N ALA A 65 13.55 12.86 3.92
CA ALA A 65 13.18 12.39 5.27
C ALA A 65 14.41 12.25 6.19
N ARG A 66 15.58 11.96 5.62
CA ARG A 66 16.89 11.84 6.28
C ARG A 66 17.80 13.00 5.86
N ALA A 67 17.50 14.20 6.36
CA ALA A 67 18.21 15.41 5.95
C ALA A 67 19.54 15.70 6.68
N THR A 68 19.92 14.90 7.69
CA THR A 68 21.11 15.16 8.52
C THR A 68 22.16 14.06 8.37
N ALA A 69 23.43 14.42 8.55
CA ALA A 69 24.54 13.47 8.51
C ALA A 69 24.35 12.31 9.49
N VAL A 70 23.84 12.58 10.70
CA VAL A 70 23.57 11.55 11.71
C VAL A 70 22.51 10.55 11.23
N GLN A 71 21.43 11.01 10.59
CA GLN A 71 20.40 10.12 10.07
C GLN A 71 20.92 9.28 8.90
N ILE A 72 21.69 9.89 8.00
CA ILE A 72 22.26 9.22 6.83
C ILE A 72 23.33 8.19 7.25
N GLU A 73 24.24 8.56 8.15
CA GLU A 73 25.26 7.65 8.70
C GLU A 73 24.60 6.45 9.38
N ALA A 74 23.57 6.68 10.19
CA ALA A 74 22.83 5.60 10.83
C ALA A 74 22.17 4.67 9.79
N TYR A 75 21.53 5.24 8.76
CA TYR A 75 20.88 4.47 7.70
C TYR A 75 21.88 3.61 6.92
N LEU A 76 22.99 4.19 6.47
CA LEU A 76 24.03 3.47 5.73
C LEU A 76 24.76 2.43 6.61
N GLN A 77 25.03 2.75 7.87
CA GLN A 77 25.68 1.82 8.80
C GLN A 77 24.81 0.59 9.10
N THR A 78 23.50 0.77 9.24
CA THR A 78 22.56 -0.33 9.46
C THR A 78 22.46 -1.25 8.23
N ASN A 79 22.67 -0.71 7.04
CA ASN A 79 22.50 -1.42 5.77
C ASN A 79 23.82 -1.64 5.02
N LEU A 80 24.95 -1.62 5.71
CA LEU A 80 26.27 -1.67 5.10
C LEU A 80 26.49 -2.94 4.28
N ALA A 81 25.94 -4.07 4.73
CA ALA A 81 26.08 -5.35 4.05
C ALA A 81 25.37 -5.36 2.68
N GLN A 82 24.27 -4.64 2.53
CA GLN A 82 23.53 -4.51 1.28
C GLN A 82 24.22 -3.59 0.27
N LEU A 83 25.20 -2.81 0.73
CA LEU A 83 26.03 -1.99 -0.13
C LEU A 83 27.22 -2.77 -0.70
N ASP A 84 27.45 -4.04 -0.37
CA ASP A 84 28.40 -4.89 -1.09
C ASP A 84 27.77 -5.30 -2.44
N ILE A 85 28.05 -4.52 -3.48
CA ILE A 85 27.47 -4.63 -4.83
C ILE A 85 28.19 -5.67 -5.68
N ASP A 86 29.44 -6.03 -5.38
CA ASP A 86 30.16 -7.05 -6.14
C ASP A 86 30.36 -8.39 -5.39
N ASP A 87 29.84 -8.51 -4.17
CA ASP A 87 29.79 -9.73 -3.35
C ASP A 87 31.17 -10.25 -2.97
N ASP A 88 32.05 -9.35 -2.54
CA ASP A 88 33.43 -9.68 -2.17
C ASP A 88 33.70 -9.72 -0.65
N ASP A 89 32.63 -9.62 0.13
CA ASP A 89 32.57 -9.49 1.59
C ASP A 89 33.17 -8.17 2.13
N ASN A 90 33.42 -7.18 1.26
CA ASN A 90 33.87 -5.84 1.63
C ASN A 90 32.95 -4.80 1.00
N THR A 91 32.82 -3.65 1.68
CA THR A 91 32.03 -2.54 1.16
C THR A 91 32.96 -1.35 0.95
N ASP A 92 33.44 -1.19 -0.28
CA ASP A 92 34.48 -0.24 -0.67
C ASP A 92 33.95 0.81 -1.64
N ALA A 93 34.40 2.06 -1.48
CA ALA A 93 33.88 3.18 -2.29
C ALA A 93 34.07 2.99 -3.81
N LEU A 94 35.18 2.39 -4.23
CA LEU A 94 35.56 2.31 -5.65
C LEU A 94 35.00 1.08 -6.38
N THR A 95 34.57 0.07 -5.64
CA THR A 95 33.90 -1.11 -6.20
C THR A 95 32.40 -0.97 -6.04
N ASP A 96 31.94 -0.61 -4.85
CA ASP A 96 30.51 -0.60 -4.54
C ASP A 96 29.85 0.75 -4.77
N GLY A 97 30.34 1.77 -4.07
CA GLY A 97 29.79 3.12 -4.17
C GLY A 97 29.85 3.67 -5.60
N LEU A 98 30.91 3.32 -6.35
CA LEU A 98 31.05 3.71 -7.74
C LEU A 98 30.08 2.95 -8.67
N LEU A 99 29.81 1.67 -8.42
CA LEU A 99 28.80 0.91 -9.17
C LEU A 99 27.40 1.50 -8.95
N VAL A 100 27.03 1.78 -7.70
CA VAL A 100 25.78 2.48 -7.36
C VAL A 100 25.70 3.82 -8.10
N LEU A 101 26.70 4.68 -7.94
CA LEU A 101 26.70 6.02 -8.54
C LEU A 101 26.57 5.96 -10.08
N ARG A 102 27.30 5.05 -10.74
CA ARG A 102 27.23 4.86 -12.19
C ARG A 102 25.86 4.36 -12.62
N TYR A 103 25.31 3.38 -11.92
CA TYR A 103 24.00 2.83 -12.23
C TYR A 103 22.91 3.93 -12.16
N LEU A 104 22.92 4.74 -11.10
CA LEU A 104 21.97 5.84 -10.93
C LEU A 104 22.16 6.96 -11.96
N PHE A 105 23.36 7.14 -12.52
CA PHE A 105 23.59 7.99 -13.69
C PHE A 105 23.12 7.36 -15.02
N GLY A 106 22.60 6.14 -14.99
CA GLY A 106 22.12 5.42 -16.17
C GLY A 106 23.18 4.65 -16.95
N PHE A 107 24.40 4.48 -16.40
CA PHE A 107 25.41 3.63 -17.02
C PHE A 107 25.01 2.15 -16.91
N LYS A 108 25.22 1.40 -17.99
CA LYS A 108 24.89 -0.03 -18.14
C LYS A 108 26.00 -0.78 -18.86
N GLY A 109 25.97 -2.11 -18.90
CA GLY A 109 26.96 -2.87 -19.67
C GLY A 109 28.40 -2.69 -19.16
N ASP A 110 29.37 -2.77 -20.07
CA ASP A 110 30.80 -2.60 -19.73
C ASP A 110 31.10 -1.27 -19.04
N SER A 111 30.35 -0.22 -19.38
CA SER A 111 30.54 1.13 -18.81
C SER A 111 30.18 1.23 -17.33
N LEU A 112 29.26 0.36 -16.86
CA LEU A 112 28.96 0.20 -15.45
C LEU A 112 30.16 -0.41 -14.71
N LEU A 113 30.71 -1.49 -15.25
CA LEU A 113 31.71 -2.33 -14.58
C LEU A 113 33.15 -1.81 -14.64
N GLN A 114 33.48 -0.96 -15.63
CA GLN A 114 34.87 -0.64 -15.97
C GLN A 114 35.68 -0.11 -14.77
N GLY A 115 36.59 -0.94 -14.25
CA GLY A 115 37.47 -0.61 -13.12
C GLY A 115 36.78 -0.53 -11.76
N ALA A 116 35.55 -1.03 -11.65
CA ALA A 116 34.73 -0.99 -10.43
C ALA A 116 34.34 -2.39 -9.91
N ILE A 117 35.02 -3.44 -10.37
CA ILE A 117 34.81 -4.82 -9.88
C ILE A 117 36.07 -5.28 -9.17
N SER A 118 35.92 -5.73 -7.94
CA SER A 118 36.98 -6.30 -7.12
C SER A 118 37.54 -7.57 -7.75
N SER A 119 38.83 -7.82 -7.51
CA SER A 119 39.46 -9.11 -7.86
C SER A 119 38.90 -10.30 -7.09
N ARG A 120 38.15 -10.05 -6.01
CA ARG A 120 37.52 -11.06 -5.15
C ARG A 120 36.00 -11.16 -5.35
N ALA A 121 35.43 -10.33 -6.22
CA ALA A 121 34.00 -10.26 -6.47
C ALA A 121 33.42 -11.62 -6.88
N SER A 122 32.29 -11.98 -6.27
CA SER A 122 31.50 -13.14 -6.71
C SER A 122 30.47 -12.74 -7.76
N ARG A 123 29.98 -11.49 -7.73
CA ARG A 123 29.18 -10.87 -8.79
C ARG A 123 30.10 -10.09 -9.74
N THR A 124 30.38 -10.66 -10.92
CA THR A 124 31.32 -10.06 -11.90
C THR A 124 30.66 -9.69 -13.23
N GLY A 125 29.45 -10.18 -13.48
CA GLY A 125 28.72 -9.96 -14.72
C GLY A 125 27.78 -8.77 -14.65
N THR A 126 27.61 -8.07 -15.76
CA THR A 126 26.69 -6.92 -15.88
C THR A 126 25.28 -7.28 -15.42
N THR A 127 24.76 -8.43 -15.86
CA THR A 127 23.40 -8.86 -15.53
C THR A 127 23.20 -9.03 -14.03
N ASP A 128 24.16 -9.64 -13.34
CA ASP A 128 24.05 -9.90 -11.89
C ASP A 128 24.18 -8.61 -11.08
N ILE A 129 25.09 -7.71 -11.48
CA ILE A 129 25.27 -6.40 -10.84
C ILE A 129 24.05 -5.51 -11.05
N GLU A 130 23.56 -5.40 -12.28
CA GLU A 130 22.37 -4.59 -12.57
C GLU A 130 21.14 -5.13 -11.83
N ALA A 131 20.95 -6.45 -11.80
CA ALA A 131 19.86 -7.08 -11.07
C ALA A 131 19.96 -6.84 -9.56
N TYR A 132 21.17 -6.89 -9.00
CA TYR A 132 21.37 -6.63 -7.57
C TYR A 132 21.07 -5.17 -7.22
N ILE A 133 21.64 -4.20 -7.94
CA ILE A 133 21.36 -2.78 -7.68
C ILE A 133 19.86 -2.48 -7.85
N GLU A 134 19.20 -3.09 -8.83
CA GLU A 134 17.75 -2.95 -8.99
C GLU A 134 16.96 -3.52 -7.82
N SER A 135 17.42 -4.61 -7.20
CA SER A 135 16.80 -5.15 -5.98
C SER A 135 16.91 -4.20 -4.78
N LEU A 136 17.90 -3.28 -4.78
CA LEU A 136 18.02 -2.24 -3.76
C LEU A 136 17.14 -1.02 -4.07
N ARG A 137 16.58 -0.93 -5.29
CA ARG A 137 15.64 0.13 -5.70
C ARG A 137 14.19 -0.33 -5.53
N THR A 138 13.95 -1.62 -5.76
CA THR A 138 12.60 -2.19 -5.79
C THR A 138 12.34 -3.00 -4.52
N ARG A 139 11.41 -2.52 -3.70
CA ARG A 139 10.90 -3.30 -2.57
C ARG A 139 10.13 -4.52 -3.09
N THR A 140 10.59 -5.72 -2.76
CA THR A 140 9.89 -6.97 -3.11
C THR A 140 8.98 -7.42 -1.96
N TYR A 141 7.82 -7.98 -2.28
CA TYR A 141 6.88 -8.45 -1.26
C TYR A 141 6.75 -9.97 -1.28
N THR A 142 6.77 -10.57 -0.09
CA THR A 142 6.37 -11.97 0.13
C THR A 142 4.96 -12.00 0.69
N VAL A 143 4.08 -12.76 0.04
CA VAL A 143 2.68 -12.94 0.46
C VAL A 143 2.55 -14.30 1.14
N THR A 144 2.14 -14.29 2.41
CA THR A 144 1.89 -15.51 3.19
C THR A 144 0.43 -15.58 3.61
N PRO A 145 -0.39 -16.47 3.01
CA PRO A 145 -1.77 -16.68 3.41
C PRO A 145 -1.93 -16.96 4.92
N ILE A 146 -2.96 -16.37 5.52
CA ILE A 146 -3.31 -16.61 6.92
C ILE A 146 -4.25 -17.80 7.01
N SER A 147 -3.70 -18.95 7.40
CA SER A 147 -4.52 -20.15 7.57
C SER A 147 -5.62 -19.95 8.61
N GLY A 148 -6.83 -20.38 8.26
CA GLY A 148 -8.02 -20.30 9.08
C GLY A 148 -8.76 -18.96 9.03
N PHE A 149 -8.24 -17.94 8.34
CA PHE A 149 -8.97 -16.68 8.17
C PHE A 149 -9.96 -16.79 7.02
N THR A 150 -11.26 -16.86 7.35
CA THR A 150 -12.35 -16.80 6.37
C THR A 150 -13.55 -16.01 6.92
N ILE A 151 -14.13 -15.15 6.09
CA ILE A 151 -15.39 -14.44 6.39
C ILE A 151 -16.28 -14.55 5.14
N GLU A 152 -17.53 -15.01 5.27
CA GLU A 152 -18.47 -15.04 4.14
C GLU A 152 -18.79 -13.61 3.69
N GLY A 153 -18.43 -13.26 2.45
CA GLY A 153 -18.57 -11.90 1.94
C GLY A 153 -17.59 -11.52 0.84
N THR A 154 -17.70 -10.28 0.37
CA THR A 154 -16.96 -9.68 -0.76
C THR A 154 -16.63 -8.22 -0.52
N ILE A 155 -15.78 -7.65 -1.38
CA ILE A 155 -15.44 -6.21 -1.43
C ILE A 155 -15.03 -5.69 -0.04
N PRO A 156 -13.94 -6.24 0.54
CA PRO A 156 -13.44 -5.77 1.83
C PRO A 156 -12.84 -4.37 1.68
N ASN A 157 -13.02 -3.55 2.72
CA ASN A 157 -12.25 -2.34 2.90
C ASN A 157 -11.89 -2.18 4.38
N VAL A 158 -10.66 -1.76 4.65
CA VAL A 158 -10.11 -1.69 6.00
C VAL A 158 -9.48 -0.35 6.28
N THR A 159 -9.58 0.10 7.53
CA THR A 159 -8.85 1.27 8.04
C THR A 159 -8.63 1.13 9.54
N LEU A 160 -7.62 1.82 10.06
CA LEU A 160 -7.49 2.03 11.50
C LEU A 160 -8.44 3.14 11.94
N VAL A 161 -9.13 2.93 13.06
CA VAL A 161 -10.00 3.93 13.71
C VAL A 161 -9.75 3.94 15.22
N LYS A 162 -10.28 4.95 15.90
CA LYS A 162 -10.33 4.99 17.37
C LYS A 162 -11.66 4.41 17.87
N ASP A 163 -11.59 3.53 18.87
CA ASP A 163 -12.77 3.05 19.58
C ASP A 163 -13.30 4.13 20.56
N GLY A 164 -14.42 3.85 21.24
CA GLY A 164 -14.99 4.78 22.24
C GLY A 164 -14.12 5.04 23.47
N SER A 165 -12.97 4.36 23.59
CA SER A 165 -11.96 4.52 24.63
C SER A 165 -10.63 5.06 24.08
N ASP A 166 -10.61 5.57 22.85
CA ASP A 166 -9.43 6.10 22.14
C ASP A 166 -8.34 5.05 21.85
N ASN A 167 -8.67 3.76 21.91
CA ASN A 167 -7.77 2.71 21.47
C ASN A 167 -7.84 2.59 19.94
N GLU A 168 -6.69 2.30 19.33
CA GLU A 168 -6.65 1.97 17.92
C GLU A 168 -7.21 0.57 17.66
N VAL A 169 -8.15 0.49 16.74
CA VAL A 169 -8.76 -0.77 16.30
C VAL A 169 -8.87 -0.78 14.78
N VAL A 170 -8.81 -1.97 14.20
CA VAL A 170 -9.08 -2.20 12.78
C VAL A 170 -10.58 -2.19 12.58
N LEU A 171 -11.07 -1.38 11.64
CA LEU A 171 -12.44 -1.44 11.12
C LEU A 171 -12.41 -2.11 9.74
N LEU A 172 -13.12 -3.22 9.61
CA LEU A 172 -13.40 -3.89 8.35
C LEU A 172 -14.85 -3.61 7.94
N VAL A 173 -15.03 -3.13 6.71
CA VAL A 173 -16.32 -3.03 6.02
C VAL A 173 -16.32 -4.01 4.86
N TYR A 174 -17.41 -4.75 4.68
CA TYR A 174 -17.51 -5.73 3.61
C TYR A 174 -18.96 -5.99 3.21
N SER A 175 -19.18 -6.53 2.02
CA SER A 175 -20.50 -6.98 1.57
C SER A 175 -20.73 -8.42 2.01
N SER A 176 -21.92 -8.72 2.53
CA SER A 176 -22.37 -10.08 2.87
C SER A 176 -23.70 -10.39 2.16
N PRO A 177 -24.17 -11.65 2.17
CA PRO A 177 -25.49 -12.00 1.62
C PRO A 177 -26.67 -11.23 2.25
N VAL A 178 -26.48 -10.62 3.43
CA VAL A 178 -27.51 -9.84 4.14
C VAL A 178 -27.30 -8.33 4.07
N GLY A 179 -26.30 -7.84 3.34
CA GLY A 179 -25.96 -6.43 3.17
C GLY A 179 -24.53 -6.08 3.57
N ILE A 180 -24.25 -4.78 3.67
CA ILE A 180 -22.93 -4.25 4.06
C ILE A 180 -22.73 -4.39 5.57
N CYS A 181 -21.65 -5.05 5.98
CA CYS A 181 -21.31 -5.34 7.36
C CYS A 181 -20.13 -4.49 7.85
N GLU A 182 -20.07 -4.23 9.16
CA GLU A 182 -18.90 -3.72 9.87
C GLU A 182 -18.43 -4.75 10.89
N ALA A 183 -17.13 -4.92 11.02
CA ALA A 183 -16.52 -5.69 12.09
C ALA A 183 -15.23 -4.99 12.56
N THR A 184 -14.91 -5.15 13.84
CA THR A 184 -13.69 -4.58 14.42
C THR A 184 -12.75 -5.65 14.93
N SER A 185 -11.46 -5.34 14.94
CA SER A 185 -10.41 -6.23 15.42
C SER A 185 -9.30 -5.43 16.09
N THR A 186 -8.64 -6.02 17.10
CA THR A 186 -7.44 -5.47 17.74
C THR A 186 -6.14 -6.02 17.15
N ASP A 187 -6.21 -7.15 16.44
CA ASP A 187 -5.05 -7.86 15.87
C ASP A 187 -5.07 -7.92 14.34
N GLY A 188 -6.13 -7.41 13.71
CA GLY A 188 -6.37 -7.48 12.27
C GLY A 188 -6.80 -8.86 11.77
N LEU A 189 -6.95 -9.88 12.62
CA LEU A 189 -7.26 -11.25 12.17
C LEU A 189 -8.50 -11.82 12.85
N THR A 190 -8.73 -11.45 14.10
CA THR A 190 -9.89 -11.85 14.88
C THR A 190 -10.91 -10.73 14.87
N PHE A 191 -11.86 -10.79 13.94
CA PHE A 191 -12.92 -9.80 13.82
C PHE A 191 -14.13 -10.15 14.68
N SER A 192 -14.62 -9.15 15.39
CA SER A 192 -15.86 -9.20 16.16
C SER A 192 -16.76 -8.05 15.75
N GLY A 193 -18.05 -8.32 15.57
CA GLY A 193 -19.00 -7.30 15.17
C GLY A 193 -20.30 -7.90 14.69
N THR A 194 -21.39 -7.19 14.97
CA THR A 194 -22.66 -7.44 14.29
C THR A 194 -22.64 -6.64 13.01
N GLY A 195 -22.64 -7.31 11.87
CA GLY A 195 -22.78 -6.66 10.58
C GLY A 195 -23.90 -5.63 10.64
N ILE A 196 -23.67 -4.45 10.08
CA ILE A 196 -24.77 -3.53 9.86
C ILE A 196 -25.78 -4.29 9.00
N LYS A 197 -26.97 -4.57 9.54
CA LYS A 197 -28.00 -5.18 8.70
C LYS A 197 -28.36 -4.14 7.66
N SER A 198 -28.57 -4.58 6.42
CA SER A 198 -28.94 -3.74 5.27
C SER A 198 -29.92 -2.60 5.62
N SER A 199 -30.81 -2.79 6.60
CA SER A 199 -31.72 -1.76 7.14
C SER A 199 -31.08 -0.43 7.60
N ASP A 200 -29.85 -0.38 8.13
CA ASP A 200 -29.27 0.90 8.61
C ASP A 200 -28.46 1.61 7.51
N LEU A 201 -27.86 0.88 6.56
CA LEU A 201 -27.31 1.46 5.32
C LEU A 201 -28.41 1.86 4.34
N ILE A 202 -29.56 1.19 4.32
CA ILE A 202 -30.75 1.64 3.59
C ILE A 202 -31.26 2.97 4.16
N ARG A 203 -31.07 3.23 5.46
CA ARG A 203 -31.48 4.49 6.10
C ARG A 203 -30.63 5.70 5.69
N VAL A 204 -29.44 5.47 5.13
CA VAL A 204 -28.61 6.48 4.44
C VAL A 204 -29.36 7.11 3.25
N LEU A 205 -30.37 6.41 2.71
CA LEU A 205 -31.09 6.75 1.48
C LEU A 205 -32.55 7.18 1.72
N ASP A 206 -33.02 7.18 2.97
CA ASP A 206 -34.45 7.23 3.31
C ASP A 206 -35.06 8.65 3.41
N PRO A 207 -34.51 9.69 2.75
CA PRO A 207 -35.36 10.77 2.26
C PRO A 207 -35.14 11.12 0.78
N ILE A 208 -34.25 10.43 0.04
CA ILE A 208 -33.99 10.79 -1.35
C ILE A 208 -35.11 10.23 -2.25
N PRO A 209 -35.78 11.04 -3.10
CA PRO A 209 -36.78 10.58 -4.08
C PRO A 209 -36.24 9.59 -5.15
N GLN A 210 -34.97 9.22 -5.05
CA GLN A 210 -34.15 8.54 -6.02
C GLN A 210 -33.40 7.44 -5.26
N THR A 211 -33.92 6.21 -5.30
CA THR A 211 -33.34 5.06 -4.59
C THR A 211 -31.96 4.77 -5.17
N LEU A 212 -30.90 5.12 -4.45
CA LEU A 212 -29.54 4.72 -4.79
C LEU A 212 -29.36 3.24 -4.50
N TYR A 213 -28.56 2.56 -5.30
CA TYR A 213 -28.25 1.16 -5.09
C TYR A 213 -26.76 1.05 -4.74
N VAL A 214 -26.46 0.84 -3.46
CA VAL A 214 -25.08 0.71 -2.97
C VAL A 214 -24.43 -0.55 -3.52
N THR A 215 -23.21 -0.41 -4.05
CA THR A 215 -22.43 -1.50 -4.67
C THR A 215 -20.99 -1.59 -4.17
N GLY A 216 -20.60 -0.72 -3.25
CA GLY A 216 -19.30 -0.75 -2.59
C GLY A 216 -19.22 0.34 -1.54
N VAL A 217 -18.48 0.06 -0.46
CA VAL A 217 -18.24 1.01 0.62
C VAL A 217 -16.77 0.95 0.98
N LEU A 218 -16.14 2.13 0.99
CA LEU A 218 -14.78 2.33 1.46
C LEU A 218 -14.81 3.22 2.71
N VAL A 219 -13.90 2.97 3.65
CA VAL A 219 -13.78 3.74 4.88
C VAL A 219 -12.40 4.33 5.04
N ARG A 220 -12.33 5.58 5.52
CA ARG A 220 -11.06 6.26 5.81
C ARG A 220 -11.13 7.06 7.07
N SER A 221 -10.08 6.96 7.88
CA SER A 221 -9.92 7.79 9.07
C SER A 221 -9.79 9.27 8.69
N LEU A 222 -10.30 10.11 9.59
CA LEU A 222 -10.15 11.55 9.53
C LEU A 222 -9.22 12.00 10.67
N PRO A 223 -8.52 13.15 10.54
CA PRO A 223 -7.67 13.69 11.60
C PRO A 223 -8.41 13.94 12.94
N SER A 224 -9.73 14.04 12.91
CA SER A 224 -10.61 14.12 14.09
C SER A 224 -10.70 12.83 14.91
N GLY A 225 -10.16 11.71 14.43
CA GLY A 225 -10.31 10.38 15.03
C GLY A 225 -11.60 9.64 14.64
N THR A 226 -12.48 10.28 13.88
CA THR A 226 -13.65 9.65 13.25
C THR A 226 -13.26 9.05 11.90
N TRP A 227 -14.21 8.44 11.18
CA TRP A 227 -14.01 7.97 9.82
C TRP A 227 -15.14 8.44 8.90
N ARG A 228 -14.85 8.48 7.60
CA ARG A 228 -15.79 8.80 6.52
C ARG A 228 -16.05 7.55 5.68
N TYR A 229 -17.29 7.43 5.23
CA TYR A 229 -17.69 6.40 4.26
C TYR A 229 -17.70 7.01 2.86
N PHE A 230 -17.09 6.31 1.91
CA PHE A 230 -17.21 6.57 0.49
C PHE A 230 -18.09 5.47 -0.09
N ILE A 231 -19.23 5.86 -0.63
CA ILE A 231 -20.29 4.96 -1.09
C ILE A 231 -20.31 4.99 -2.61
N LYS A 232 -20.00 3.86 -3.23
CA LYS A 232 -20.24 3.64 -4.66
C LYS A 232 -21.69 3.22 -4.86
N ALA A 233 -22.46 3.96 -5.65
CA ALA A 233 -23.86 3.63 -5.87
C ALA A 233 -24.36 3.86 -7.31
N LEU A 234 -25.31 3.02 -7.75
CA LEU A 234 -26.07 3.25 -8.99
C LEU A 234 -26.98 4.46 -8.77
N THR A 235 -27.09 5.32 -9.78
CA THR A 235 -28.19 6.28 -9.86
C THR A 235 -29.52 5.56 -10.18
N PRO A 236 -30.69 6.22 -10.00
CA PRO A 236 -32.01 5.58 -10.04
C PRO A 236 -32.37 4.82 -11.32
N PRO A 237 -33.48 4.06 -11.30
CA PRO A 237 -33.81 3.08 -12.32
C PRO A 237 -33.76 3.60 -13.75
N GLY A 238 -33.04 2.87 -14.62
CA GLY A 238 -32.89 3.18 -16.04
C GLY A 238 -31.55 3.79 -16.43
N ASN A 239 -30.66 4.06 -15.47
CA ASN A 239 -29.30 4.53 -15.71
C ASN A 239 -28.25 3.48 -15.30
N THR A 240 -27.11 3.51 -15.99
CA THR A 240 -25.92 2.70 -15.72
C THR A 240 -24.81 3.48 -15.00
N GLU A 241 -25.02 4.77 -14.73
CA GLU A 241 -24.10 5.64 -13.99
C GLU A 241 -23.75 5.09 -12.60
N ARG A 242 -22.53 5.39 -12.18
CA ARG A 242 -21.94 5.00 -10.90
C ARG A 242 -21.19 6.19 -10.36
N HIS A 243 -21.66 6.72 -9.24
CA HIS A 243 -21.05 7.87 -8.60
C HIS A 243 -20.55 7.50 -7.22
N ILE A 244 -19.62 8.32 -6.73
CA ILE A 244 -19.14 8.26 -5.36
C ILE A 244 -19.88 9.29 -4.54
N TYR A 245 -20.46 8.84 -3.44
CA TYR A 245 -21.10 9.66 -2.41
C TYR A 245 -20.29 9.57 -1.13
N VAL A 246 -20.46 10.54 -0.24
CA VAL A 246 -19.91 10.49 1.11
C VAL A 246 -21.02 10.34 2.13
N ALA A 247 -20.76 9.56 3.17
CA ALA A 247 -21.62 9.48 4.34
C ALA A 247 -20.79 9.58 5.62
N GLU A 248 -21.45 10.03 6.68
CA GLU A 248 -20.86 10.20 8.00
C GLU A 248 -21.75 9.60 9.07
N ARG A 249 -21.13 9.11 10.15
CA ARG A 249 -21.84 8.62 11.32
C ARG A 249 -22.16 9.79 12.25
N THR A 250 -23.45 10.00 12.49
CA THR A 250 -23.96 10.99 13.44
C THR A 250 -23.69 10.55 14.88
N THR A 251 -23.83 11.49 15.82
CA THR A 251 -23.58 11.23 17.26
C THR A 251 -24.52 10.16 17.85
N ASP A 252 -25.72 9.98 17.30
CA ASP A 252 -26.68 8.93 17.65
C ASP A 252 -26.42 7.59 16.93
N GLY A 253 -25.33 7.50 16.18
CA GLY A 253 -24.86 6.26 15.52
C GLY A 253 -25.49 5.98 14.17
N VAL A 254 -26.28 6.91 13.62
CA VAL A 254 -26.91 6.76 12.30
C VAL A 254 -25.92 7.17 11.22
N ILE A 255 -25.85 6.41 10.12
CA ILE A 255 -25.07 6.80 8.95
C ILE A 255 -25.97 7.61 8.03
N THR A 256 -25.51 8.79 7.60
CA THR A 256 -26.27 9.69 6.73
C THR A 256 -25.42 10.23 5.59
N LEU A 257 -25.99 10.42 4.41
CA LEU A 257 -25.29 11.06 3.30
C LEU A 257 -24.94 12.49 3.66
N ALA A 258 -23.69 12.87 3.41
CA ALA A 258 -23.23 14.24 3.49
C ALA A 258 -23.38 14.93 2.13
N ASN A 259 -22.80 16.13 2.00
CA ASN A 259 -22.78 16.92 0.75
C ASN A 259 -24.17 17.17 0.14
N ASP A 260 -25.17 17.48 0.96
CA ASP A 260 -26.56 17.67 0.54
C ASP A 260 -27.10 16.55 -0.36
N HIS A 261 -26.62 15.32 -0.11
CA HIS A 261 -26.93 14.10 -0.87
C HIS A 261 -26.43 14.09 -2.33
N ALA A 262 -25.62 15.07 -2.73
CA ALA A 262 -24.98 15.10 -4.04
C ALA A 262 -23.75 14.18 -4.10
N PRO A 263 -23.46 13.57 -5.25
CA PRO A 263 -22.21 12.83 -5.44
C PRO A 263 -21.01 13.77 -5.29
N VAL A 264 -19.93 13.27 -4.70
CA VAL A 264 -18.64 14.00 -4.60
C VAL A 264 -17.77 13.76 -5.82
N TYR A 265 -18.00 12.67 -6.56
CA TYR A 265 -17.29 12.39 -7.79
C TYR A 265 -18.14 11.59 -8.78
N THR A 266 -18.05 11.99 -10.05
CA THR A 266 -18.77 11.38 -11.18
C THR A 266 -17.82 10.91 -12.27
N GLY A 267 -16.52 10.77 -11.99
CA GLY A 267 -15.54 10.34 -12.99
C GLY A 267 -14.93 11.50 -13.79
N GLY A 268 -13.88 11.16 -14.52
CA GLY A 268 -13.15 12.05 -15.41
C GLY A 268 -13.86 12.28 -16.75
N PRO A 269 -13.27 13.10 -17.63
CA PRO A 269 -13.92 13.59 -18.85
C PRO A 269 -14.42 12.51 -19.81
N THR A 270 -13.82 11.32 -19.80
CA THR A 270 -14.14 10.21 -20.71
C THR A 270 -14.74 9.00 -20.02
N ASP A 271 -15.16 9.12 -18.75
CA ASP A 271 -15.60 7.99 -17.94
C ASP A 271 -17.10 7.73 -18.07
N GLU A 272 -17.83 8.53 -18.84
CA GLU A 272 -19.29 8.39 -19.04
C GLU A 272 -20.06 8.26 -17.72
N SER A 273 -19.60 8.96 -16.68
CA SER A 273 -20.18 8.92 -15.34
C SER A 273 -20.20 7.52 -14.69
N ARG A 274 -19.16 6.72 -14.94
CA ARG A 274 -18.98 5.39 -14.35
C ARG A 274 -17.67 5.28 -13.56
N VAL A 275 -17.78 5.51 -12.25
CA VAL A 275 -16.72 5.27 -11.28
C VAL A 275 -16.96 3.93 -10.59
N GLU A 276 -16.11 2.95 -10.88
CA GLU A 276 -16.12 1.63 -10.26
C GLU A 276 -14.88 1.44 -9.37
N VAL A 277 -14.93 0.41 -8.53
CA VAL A 277 -13.89 -0.06 -7.58
C VAL A 277 -12.87 1.01 -7.16
N ILE A 278 -13.08 1.58 -5.97
CA ILE A 278 -12.27 2.69 -5.48
C ILE A 278 -11.36 2.25 -4.34
N ASP A 279 -10.16 2.82 -4.31
CA ASP A 279 -9.32 2.88 -3.12
C ASP A 279 -8.61 4.22 -3.04
N LEU A 280 -8.13 4.63 -1.86
CA LEU A 280 -7.52 5.95 -1.71
C LEU A 280 -6.36 6.00 -0.71
N ILE A 281 -5.44 6.92 -0.96
CA ILE A 281 -4.29 7.24 -0.10
C ILE A 281 -4.25 8.74 0.21
N GLU A 282 -3.50 9.10 1.24
CA GLU A 282 -3.05 10.47 1.47
C GLU A 282 -1.59 10.59 0.99
N ALA A 283 -1.36 11.40 -0.05
CA ALA A 283 -0.03 11.65 -0.60
C ALA A 283 0.84 12.43 0.39
N LEU A 284 2.15 12.52 0.13
CA LEU A 284 3.11 13.19 1.03
C LEU A 284 2.74 14.65 1.33
N ALA A 285 2.12 15.34 0.36
CA ALA A 285 1.66 16.72 0.50
C ALA A 285 0.34 16.88 1.28
N GLY A 286 -0.27 15.79 1.74
CA GLY A 286 -1.54 15.78 2.49
C GLY A 286 -2.80 15.83 1.63
N GLU A 287 -2.66 15.86 0.31
CA GLU A 287 -3.78 15.69 -0.61
C GLU A 287 -4.22 14.23 -0.67
N TRP A 288 -5.51 14.01 -0.86
CA TRP A 288 -6.06 12.66 -1.02
C TRP A 288 -6.07 12.29 -2.49
N VAL A 289 -5.64 11.07 -2.80
CA VAL A 289 -5.63 10.50 -4.15
C VAL A 289 -6.53 9.28 -4.17
N MET A 290 -7.61 9.35 -4.93
CA MET A 290 -8.51 8.22 -5.18
C MET A 290 -8.12 7.55 -6.47
N TYR A 291 -7.87 6.25 -6.39
CA TYR A 291 -7.73 5.34 -7.50
C TYR A 291 -9.07 4.68 -7.76
N TYR A 292 -9.46 4.57 -9.03
CA TYR A 292 -10.76 4.03 -9.41
C TYR A 292 -10.72 3.37 -10.78
N VAL A 293 -11.65 2.47 -11.07
CA VAL A 293 -11.81 1.84 -12.39
C VAL A 293 -12.87 2.57 -13.20
N ALA A 294 -12.57 2.88 -14.46
CA ALA A 294 -13.54 3.42 -15.41
C ALA A 294 -13.80 2.43 -16.55
N PRO A 295 -14.83 1.55 -16.45
CA PRO A 295 -15.05 0.48 -17.42
C PRO A 295 -15.48 0.96 -18.82
N SER A 296 -16.00 2.19 -18.90
CA SER A 296 -16.38 2.89 -20.15
C SER A 296 -15.21 3.58 -20.84
N SER A 297 -14.04 3.64 -20.20
CA SER A 297 -12.85 4.18 -20.85
C SER A 297 -12.37 3.30 -22.00
N SER A 298 -11.49 3.84 -22.85
CA SER A 298 -10.95 3.11 -24.00
C SER A 298 -10.22 1.81 -23.63
N ALA A 299 -9.65 1.75 -22.41
CA ALA A 299 -8.94 0.58 -21.90
C ALA A 299 -9.70 -0.16 -20.78
N GLY A 300 -10.72 0.45 -20.16
CA GLY A 300 -11.38 -0.13 -18.98
C GLY A 300 -10.47 -0.22 -17.75
N ASN A 301 -9.45 0.64 -17.69
CA ASN A 301 -8.36 0.57 -16.71
C ASN A 301 -8.63 1.41 -15.46
N SER A 302 -7.72 1.26 -14.50
CA SER A 302 -7.62 2.15 -13.33
C SER A 302 -7.19 3.56 -13.73
N ARG A 303 -7.65 4.56 -12.97
CA ARG A 303 -7.46 6.01 -13.13
C ARG A 303 -7.31 6.65 -11.76
N ASN A 304 -6.96 7.93 -11.69
CA ASN A 304 -6.95 8.63 -10.40
C ASN A 304 -7.51 10.07 -10.43
N ALA A 305 -7.90 10.53 -9.26
CA ALA A 305 -8.41 11.87 -8.98
C ALA A 305 -7.86 12.36 -7.64
N THR A 306 -7.67 13.67 -7.50
CA THR A 306 -7.13 14.29 -6.29
C THR A 306 -8.17 15.14 -5.56
N SER A 307 -7.99 15.28 -4.25
CA SER A 307 -8.84 16.04 -3.35
C SER A 307 -8.00 16.82 -2.34
N LEU A 308 -8.35 18.10 -2.13
CA LEU A 308 -7.75 18.97 -1.11
C LEU A 308 -8.64 19.16 0.13
N ASP A 309 -9.82 18.54 0.16
CA ASP A 309 -10.84 18.73 1.21
C ASP A 309 -11.31 17.41 1.82
N GLN A 310 -10.40 16.42 1.89
CA GLN A 310 -10.62 15.09 2.47
C GLN A 310 -11.76 14.31 1.78
N GLY A 311 -11.92 14.52 0.47
CA GLY A 311 -12.80 13.76 -0.40
C GLY A 311 -14.22 14.32 -0.51
N LEU A 312 -14.43 15.59 -0.14
CA LEU A 312 -15.71 16.28 -0.37
C LEU A 312 -15.82 16.81 -1.80
N SER A 313 -14.70 17.05 -2.47
CA SER A 313 -14.63 17.33 -3.90
C SER A 313 -13.38 16.70 -4.54
N TRP A 314 -13.52 16.29 -5.79
CA TRP A 314 -12.48 15.55 -6.51
C TRP A 314 -12.21 16.17 -7.88
N THR A 315 -10.94 16.21 -8.27
CA THR A 315 -10.49 16.65 -9.59
C THR A 315 -9.78 15.49 -10.28
N PHE A 316 -10.22 15.14 -11.49
CA PHE A 316 -9.53 14.15 -12.31
C PHE A 316 -8.05 14.52 -12.50
N HIS A 317 -7.15 13.54 -12.36
CA HIS A 317 -5.70 13.77 -12.40
C HIS A 317 -5.05 13.01 -13.57
N ASP A 318 -5.15 11.69 -13.61
CA ASP A 318 -4.50 10.85 -14.63
C ASP A 318 -5.37 9.64 -15.05
N ASP A 319 -5.25 9.23 -16.32
CA ASP A 319 -5.97 8.08 -16.89
C ASP A 319 -5.11 6.82 -17.06
N ASN A 320 -3.85 6.85 -16.62
CA ASN A 320 -2.92 5.74 -16.83
C ASN A 320 -1.93 5.49 -15.66
N PRO A 321 -2.40 5.41 -14.41
CA PRO A 321 -1.52 5.26 -13.24
C PRO A 321 -0.66 4.00 -13.26
N PHE A 322 -1.12 2.93 -13.90
CA PHE A 322 -0.43 1.63 -13.96
C PHE A 322 0.07 1.27 -15.37
N SER A 323 0.30 2.29 -16.21
CA SER A 323 0.96 2.16 -17.52
C SER A 323 0.36 1.14 -18.49
N ASP A 324 -0.97 0.99 -18.49
CA ASP A 324 -1.72 -0.03 -19.24
C ASP A 324 -2.75 0.51 -20.23
N ILE A 325 -2.85 1.84 -20.42
CA ILE A 325 -3.87 2.48 -21.29
C ILE A 325 -3.84 2.01 -22.75
N THR A 326 -2.69 1.54 -23.23
CA THR A 326 -2.55 1.00 -24.60
C THR A 326 -2.80 -0.49 -24.70
N LEU A 327 -2.97 -1.17 -23.56
CA LEU A 327 -3.15 -2.61 -23.48
C LEU A 327 -4.63 -2.99 -23.59
N THR A 328 -4.88 -4.24 -23.95
CA THR A 328 -6.24 -4.77 -24.11
C THR A 328 -6.35 -6.18 -23.55
N GLY A 329 -7.52 -6.55 -23.05
CA GLY A 329 -7.82 -7.87 -22.49
C GLY A 329 -7.57 -7.95 -20.98
N ALA A 330 -8.36 -8.77 -20.30
CA ALA A 330 -8.37 -8.90 -18.84
C ALA A 330 -7.02 -9.35 -18.24
N GLN A 331 -6.16 -9.98 -19.05
CA GLN A 331 -4.81 -10.40 -18.67
C GLN A 331 -3.79 -9.26 -18.63
N ASN A 332 -4.10 -8.10 -19.21
CA ASN A 332 -3.16 -6.98 -19.35
C ASN A 332 -3.62 -5.71 -18.62
N ILE A 333 -4.93 -5.51 -18.45
CA ILE A 333 -5.52 -4.29 -17.89
C ILE A 333 -5.64 -4.40 -16.37
N ASN A 334 -5.02 -3.47 -15.65
CA ASN A 334 -5.09 -3.33 -14.20
C ASN A 334 -6.41 -2.74 -13.74
N VAL A 335 -7.12 -3.54 -12.95
CA VAL A 335 -8.34 -3.15 -12.25
C VAL A 335 -8.21 -3.43 -10.76
N ASP A 336 -9.25 -3.16 -10.00
CA ASP A 336 -9.34 -3.38 -8.55
C ASP A 336 -8.11 -2.87 -7.78
N PRO A 337 -7.76 -1.57 -7.92
CA PRO A 337 -6.58 -1.05 -7.24
C PRO A 337 -6.83 -1.02 -5.73
N ALA A 338 -5.91 -1.62 -4.97
CA ALA A 338 -5.71 -1.37 -3.55
C ALA A 338 -4.44 -0.55 -3.41
N VAL A 339 -4.51 0.64 -2.82
CA VAL A 339 -3.39 1.56 -2.67
C VAL A 339 -3.17 1.88 -1.20
N PHE A 340 -1.92 1.92 -0.76
CA PHE A 340 -1.59 2.14 0.63
C PHE A 340 -0.28 2.91 0.80
N ARG A 341 -0.28 3.89 1.71
CA ARG A 341 0.93 4.58 2.18
C ARG A 341 1.46 3.88 3.42
N LEU A 342 2.69 3.41 3.35
CA LEU A 342 3.39 2.74 4.43
C LEU A 342 3.89 3.76 5.47
N GLN A 343 4.16 3.29 6.68
CA GLN A 343 4.66 4.10 7.81
C GLN A 343 6.03 4.76 7.54
N ASP A 344 6.77 4.26 6.56
CA ASP A 344 8.05 4.84 6.12
C ASP A 344 7.90 5.82 4.95
N ASP A 345 6.66 6.26 4.66
CA ASP A 345 6.31 7.23 3.61
C ASP A 345 6.56 6.74 2.18
N THR A 346 6.80 5.44 1.99
CA THR A 346 6.70 4.80 0.67
C THR A 346 5.29 4.28 0.40
N PHE A 347 5.00 3.89 -0.83
CA PHE A 347 3.67 3.47 -1.26
C PHE A 347 3.72 2.09 -1.91
N ILE A 348 2.67 1.32 -1.62
CA ILE A 348 2.42 0.00 -2.20
C ILE A 348 1.04 0.02 -2.86
N ALA A 349 0.93 -0.62 -4.02
CA ALA A 349 -0.37 -0.95 -4.58
C ALA A 349 -0.46 -2.43 -4.93
N VAL A 350 -1.69 -2.92 -4.97
CA VAL A 350 -2.05 -4.22 -5.51
C VAL A 350 -3.14 -4.00 -6.54
N THR A 351 -2.94 -4.46 -7.77
CA THR A 351 -3.96 -4.46 -8.82
C THR A 351 -4.34 -5.89 -9.18
N MET A 352 -5.49 -6.05 -9.82
CA MET A 352 -5.95 -7.32 -10.36
C MET A 352 -5.87 -7.35 -11.88
N ARG A 353 -5.38 -8.46 -12.44
CA ARG A 353 -5.51 -8.83 -13.85
C ARG A 353 -5.81 -10.33 -13.95
N ALA A 354 -6.82 -10.69 -14.74
CA ALA A 354 -7.27 -12.08 -14.91
C ALA A 354 -7.44 -12.86 -13.58
N ALA A 355 -8.07 -12.23 -12.58
CA ALA A 355 -8.32 -12.79 -11.26
C ALA A 355 -7.06 -13.15 -10.44
N LYS A 356 -5.93 -12.51 -10.75
CA LYS A 356 -4.64 -12.60 -10.04
C LYS A 356 -4.16 -11.22 -9.64
N LEU A 357 -3.35 -11.16 -8.59
CA LEU A 357 -2.88 -9.90 -8.02
C LEU A 357 -1.44 -9.59 -8.40
N TYR A 358 -1.16 -8.31 -8.61
CA TYR A 358 0.14 -7.77 -9.01
C TYR A 358 0.52 -6.61 -8.09
N PHE A 359 1.76 -6.62 -7.62
CA PHE A 359 2.25 -5.63 -6.66
C PHE A 359 2.99 -4.49 -7.38
N TRP A 360 2.91 -3.31 -6.79
CA TRP A 360 3.52 -2.09 -7.30
C TRP A 360 4.17 -1.31 -6.17
N ASN A 361 5.28 -0.65 -6.48
CA ASN A 361 5.90 0.34 -5.61
C ASN A 361 5.65 1.74 -6.16
N SER A 362 5.59 2.70 -5.25
CA SER A 362 5.67 4.12 -5.58
C SER A 362 6.35 4.88 -4.44
N THR A 363 6.97 6.00 -4.78
CA THR A 363 7.58 6.90 -3.80
C THR A 363 6.79 8.18 -3.60
N ASP A 364 5.86 8.49 -4.50
CA ASP A 364 5.04 9.69 -4.45
C ASP A 364 3.53 9.39 -4.35
N GLY A 365 3.13 8.13 -4.56
CA GLY A 365 1.74 7.70 -4.61
C GLY A 365 1.04 8.08 -5.91
N TYR A 366 1.78 8.41 -6.97
CA TYR A 366 1.29 8.79 -8.30
C TYR A 366 1.89 7.93 -9.42
N VAL A 367 3.22 7.78 -9.40
CA VAL A 367 3.96 6.99 -10.39
C VAL A 367 4.23 5.62 -9.80
N TRP A 368 3.72 4.57 -10.46
CA TRP A 368 3.80 3.20 -9.99
C TRP A 368 4.73 2.36 -10.86
N GLU A 369 5.62 1.63 -10.20
CA GLU A 369 6.50 0.64 -10.81
C GLU A 369 6.05 -0.76 -10.43
N GLU A 370 5.76 -1.60 -11.44
CA GLU A 370 5.33 -2.98 -11.21
C GLU A 370 6.49 -3.81 -10.66
N ILE A 371 6.21 -4.57 -9.60
CA ILE A 371 7.13 -5.56 -9.07
C ILE A 371 7.00 -6.83 -9.91
N GLY A 372 7.94 -7.01 -10.84
CA GLY A 372 8.02 -8.24 -11.63
C GLY A 372 8.36 -9.47 -10.78
N GLY A 373 8.03 -10.66 -11.28
CA GLY A 373 8.64 -11.91 -10.80
C GLY A 373 7.69 -12.95 -10.19
N SER A 374 6.49 -12.62 -9.74
CA SER A 374 5.42 -13.61 -9.45
C SER A 374 4.05 -12.95 -9.35
N GLU A 375 3.12 -13.32 -10.22
CA GLU A 375 1.70 -13.05 -10.00
C GLU A 375 1.23 -13.79 -8.74
N ILE A 376 0.35 -13.17 -7.94
CA ILE A 376 -0.26 -13.82 -6.77
C ILE A 376 -1.58 -14.45 -7.22
N ASP A 377 -1.61 -15.77 -7.16
CA ASP A 377 -2.73 -16.60 -7.59
C ASP A 377 -3.43 -17.25 -6.38
N ILE A 378 -4.70 -17.57 -6.56
CA ILE A 378 -5.53 -18.21 -5.53
C ILE A 378 -4.95 -19.56 -5.05
N SER A 379 -4.15 -20.24 -5.86
CA SER A 379 -3.45 -21.48 -5.50
C SER A 379 -2.47 -21.35 -4.33
N LEU A 380 -2.15 -20.13 -3.88
CA LEU A 380 -1.40 -19.92 -2.63
C LEU A 380 -2.22 -20.29 -1.38
N TRP A 381 -3.55 -20.19 -1.43
CA TRP A 381 -4.43 -20.52 -0.31
C TRP A 381 -4.78 -22.01 -0.25
N ASP A 382 -5.18 -22.47 0.94
CA ASP A 382 -5.70 -23.84 1.11
C ASP A 382 -7.03 -23.98 0.35
N ALA A 383 -7.14 -25.04 -0.47
CA ALA A 383 -8.34 -25.34 -1.24
C ALA A 383 -9.61 -25.46 -0.37
N ALA A 384 -9.50 -25.83 0.90
CA ALA A 384 -10.65 -25.87 1.82
C ALA A 384 -11.13 -24.45 2.22
N GLU A 385 -10.23 -23.47 2.25
CA GLU A 385 -10.53 -22.08 2.61
C GLU A 385 -11.20 -21.34 1.45
N VAL A 386 -10.71 -21.58 0.23
CA VAL A 386 -11.19 -20.91 -1.00
C VAL A 386 -12.24 -21.71 -1.78
N ASP A 387 -12.48 -22.97 -1.43
CA ASP A 387 -13.51 -23.83 -2.03
C ASP A 387 -13.43 -23.90 -3.57
N ASP A 388 -14.48 -23.46 -4.27
CA ASP A 388 -14.58 -23.43 -5.74
C ASP A 388 -14.35 -22.02 -6.33
N ALA A 389 -13.80 -21.09 -5.55
CA ALA A 389 -13.43 -19.76 -6.04
C ALA A 389 -12.43 -19.87 -7.21
N VAL A 390 -12.61 -19.00 -8.20
CA VAL A 390 -11.83 -19.06 -9.45
C VAL A 390 -10.64 -18.09 -9.45
N GLY A 391 -10.56 -17.21 -8.45
CA GLY A 391 -9.48 -16.25 -8.31
C GLY A 391 -9.71 -15.23 -7.19
N LEU A 392 -8.84 -14.21 -7.19
CA LEU A 392 -8.77 -13.18 -6.15
C LEU A 392 -9.25 -11.83 -6.72
N PHE A 393 -10.11 -11.13 -5.97
CA PHE A 393 -10.80 -9.90 -6.37
C PHE A 393 -10.86 -8.89 -5.23
N ASP A 394 -10.98 -7.60 -5.55
CA ASP A 394 -11.18 -6.52 -4.57
C ASP A 394 -10.17 -6.55 -3.39
N PRO A 395 -8.86 -6.50 -3.63
CA PRO A 395 -7.89 -6.46 -2.54
C PRO A 395 -8.05 -5.16 -1.72
N THR A 396 -7.62 -5.20 -0.46
CA THR A 396 -7.44 -4.03 0.39
C THR A 396 -6.27 -4.26 1.35
N LEU A 397 -5.58 -3.19 1.73
CA LEU A 397 -4.34 -3.24 2.49
C LEU A 397 -4.48 -2.52 3.83
N LEU A 398 -3.77 -3.03 4.83
CA LEU A 398 -3.68 -2.47 6.17
C LEU A 398 -2.26 -2.64 6.70
N GLN A 399 -1.72 -1.60 7.34
CA GLN A 399 -0.53 -1.73 8.17
C GLN A 399 -0.88 -1.41 9.63
N LEU A 400 -0.57 -2.33 10.54
CA LEU A 400 -0.74 -2.13 11.98
C LEU A 400 0.42 -1.31 12.56
N SER A 401 0.23 -0.76 13.76
CA SER A 401 1.24 0.03 14.47
C SER A 401 2.55 -0.73 14.76
N ASP A 402 2.53 -2.06 14.75
CA ASP A 402 3.72 -2.90 14.90
C ASP A 402 4.49 -3.13 13.58
N GLY A 403 4.03 -2.52 12.49
CA GLY A 403 4.59 -2.62 11.16
C GLY A 403 4.06 -3.81 10.34
N SER A 404 3.25 -4.70 10.92
CA SER A 404 2.65 -5.83 10.19
C SER A 404 1.71 -5.34 9.10
N ILE A 405 1.91 -5.81 7.87
CA ILE A 405 1.03 -5.52 6.74
C ILE A 405 0.13 -6.73 6.49
N TYR A 406 -1.17 -6.47 6.36
CA TYR A 406 -2.16 -7.45 5.96
C TYR A 406 -2.84 -7.02 4.66
N MET A 407 -3.11 -8.01 3.81
CA MET A 407 -4.01 -7.89 2.69
C MET A 407 -5.25 -8.72 2.96
N TYR A 408 -6.42 -8.13 2.76
CA TYR A 408 -7.70 -8.84 2.72
C TYR A 408 -8.19 -8.82 1.29
N VAL A 409 -8.74 -9.94 0.82
CA VAL A 409 -9.12 -10.08 -0.58
C VAL A 409 -10.32 -11.03 -0.69
N THR A 410 -11.17 -10.79 -1.69
CA THR A 410 -12.27 -11.69 -2.01
C THR A 410 -11.71 -12.89 -2.80
N ALA A 411 -11.76 -14.09 -2.22
CA ALA A 411 -11.72 -15.34 -2.97
C ALA A 411 -13.13 -15.57 -3.52
N GLY A 412 -13.31 -15.37 -4.83
CA GLY A 412 -14.64 -15.17 -5.39
C GLY A 412 -14.93 -15.81 -6.74
N GLN A 413 -16.16 -15.53 -7.21
CA GLN A 413 -16.81 -16.13 -8.38
C GLN A 413 -16.96 -17.66 -8.29
N GLY A 414 -16.97 -18.19 -7.07
CA GLY A 414 -17.37 -19.57 -6.76
C GLY A 414 -18.85 -19.65 -6.38
N THR A 415 -19.23 -20.73 -5.71
CA THR A 415 -20.58 -20.91 -5.16
C THR A 415 -20.83 -19.98 -3.97
N THR A 416 -19.80 -19.76 -3.15
CA THR A 416 -19.84 -18.85 -2.00
C THR A 416 -18.57 -18.01 -1.98
N ASP A 417 -18.70 -16.69 -2.13
CA ASP A 417 -17.55 -15.80 -2.02
C ASP A 417 -17.13 -15.61 -0.55
N ARG A 418 -15.81 -15.54 -0.33
CA ARG A 418 -15.23 -15.39 1.01
C ARG A 418 -14.12 -14.36 1.00
N LEU A 419 -14.00 -13.62 2.08
CA LEU A 419 -12.80 -12.88 2.40
C LEU A 419 -11.74 -13.83 2.93
N VAL A 420 -10.56 -13.78 2.35
CA VAL A 420 -9.35 -14.42 2.86
C VAL A 420 -8.29 -13.35 3.14
N ALA A 421 -7.28 -13.69 3.94
CA ALA A 421 -6.22 -12.76 4.30
C ALA A 421 -4.82 -13.35 4.05
N ALA A 422 -3.85 -12.45 3.85
CA ALA A 422 -2.44 -12.78 3.82
C ALA A 422 -1.63 -11.73 4.61
N LYS A 423 -0.55 -12.16 5.24
CA LYS A 423 0.51 -11.26 5.72
C LYS A 423 1.45 -10.93 4.57
N ILE A 424 1.79 -9.65 4.45
CA ILE A 424 2.80 -9.15 3.53
C ILE A 424 4.06 -8.82 4.32
N THR A 425 5.22 -9.28 3.84
CA THR A 425 6.54 -8.91 4.36
C THR A 425 7.42 -8.44 3.22
N TYR A 426 8.36 -7.54 3.50
CA TYR A 426 9.32 -7.02 2.53
C TYR A 426 10.72 -6.96 3.12
#